data_AF-A0AAD5NF98-F1
#
_entry.id   AF-A0AAD5NF98-F1
#
_cell.length_a   1.000
_cell.length_b   1.000
_cell.length_c   1.000
_cell.angle_alpha   90.00
_cell.angle_beta   90.00
_cell.angle_gamma   90.00
#
_symmetry.space_group_name_H-M   'P 1'
#
loop_
_entity.id
_entity.type
_entity.pdbx_description
1 polymer ?
#
loop_
_entity_poly.entity_id
_entity_poly.type
_entity_poly.pdbx_seq_one_letter_code
_entity_poly.pdbx_strand_id
1 'polypeptide(L)'
;MLPNIRMLFLGGNRFTGAIPHSISNASKLEWLDFSLNFFTGSIPVNLGNLKNLKKLNFGVNNLGTRKADDLSFLNSLVNCTYLEVVAFGNNSLSGMLPTSVANLSTHLYSLYMGANRISGSIPTEYAVTGEVSTSGDVYSFGIVLLEMFTGRRPIDDMFTERLSLHNFAKAAIPDQVIKIVEPTILEEALQVQDGSSNHQRLKPNWKSQIHEILVSILRVGVLSSAESPSDRIQIKEVIKELQDIRKIILAMGL
;
A
#
# COMPACT_ATOMS: atom_id res chain seq x y z
N MET A 1 -35.46 7.85 -5.02
CA MET A 1 -34.44 8.10 -6.05
C MET A 1 -34.36 9.60 -6.26
N LEU A 2 -33.16 10.19 -6.31
CA LEU A 2 -32.95 11.63 -6.51
C LEU A 2 -32.38 11.87 -7.93
N PRO A 3 -33.17 11.70 -9.01
CA PRO A 3 -32.64 11.63 -10.38
C PRO A 3 -32.05 12.94 -10.90
N ASN A 4 -32.35 14.07 -10.23
CA ASN A 4 -31.94 15.41 -10.66
C ASN A 4 -30.98 16.10 -9.70
N ILE A 5 -30.52 15.41 -8.65
CA ILE A 5 -29.60 16.02 -7.70
C ILE A 5 -28.23 16.27 -8.35
N ARG A 6 -27.77 17.51 -8.27
CA ARG A 6 -26.45 17.95 -8.78
C ARG A 6 -25.46 18.18 -7.65
N MET A 7 -25.93 18.58 -6.48
CA MET A 7 -25.10 18.84 -5.32
C MET A 7 -25.76 18.24 -4.09
N LEU A 8 -25.00 17.50 -3.30
CA LEU A 8 -25.44 16.90 -2.06
C LEU A 8 -24.40 17.18 -0.97
N PHE A 9 -24.77 18.04 -0.03
CA PHE A 9 -23.95 18.42 1.11
C PHE A 9 -24.58 17.88 2.40
N LEU A 10 -23.92 16.90 3.01
CA LEU A 10 -24.29 16.31 4.30
C LEU A 10 -23.18 16.51 5.34
N GLY A 11 -22.18 17.35 5.03
CA GLY A 11 -21.02 17.57 5.88
C GLY A 11 -21.38 18.15 7.26
N GLY A 12 -20.61 17.79 8.29
CA GLY A 12 -20.72 18.41 9.63
C GLY A 12 -21.92 17.94 10.45
N ASN A 13 -22.31 16.66 10.29
CA ASN A 13 -23.44 16.07 10.97
C ASN A 13 -23.00 14.90 11.87
N ARG A 14 -23.98 14.19 12.44
CA ARG A 14 -23.76 12.98 13.26
C ARG A 14 -24.26 11.72 12.57
N PHE A 15 -24.25 11.68 11.24
CA PHE A 15 -24.73 10.50 10.51
C PHE A 15 -23.82 9.31 10.77
N THR A 16 -24.44 8.15 10.96
CA THR A 16 -23.78 6.85 11.23
C THR A 16 -24.19 5.83 10.17
N GLY A 17 -23.58 4.64 10.21
CA GLY A 17 -23.88 3.55 9.29
C GLY A 17 -23.10 3.68 7.97
N ALA A 18 -23.45 2.87 6.98
CA ALA A 18 -22.74 2.83 5.70
C ALA A 18 -23.24 3.89 4.72
N ILE A 19 -22.35 4.36 3.86
CA ILE A 19 -22.73 5.17 2.69
C ILE A 19 -23.55 4.28 1.75
N PRO A 20 -24.81 4.66 1.41
CA PRO A 20 -25.65 3.83 0.56
C PRO A 20 -25.06 3.70 -0.85
N HIS A 21 -24.94 2.47 -1.35
CA HIS A 21 -24.43 2.20 -2.70
C HIS A 21 -25.31 2.82 -3.80
N SER A 22 -26.58 3.09 -3.50
CA SER A 22 -27.51 3.77 -4.40
C SER A 22 -27.11 5.22 -4.71
N ILE A 23 -26.17 5.83 -3.99
CA ILE A 23 -25.66 7.16 -4.32
C ILE A 23 -25.05 7.22 -5.72
N SER A 24 -24.45 6.10 -6.17
CA SER A 24 -23.90 5.94 -7.53
C SER A 24 -24.95 6.00 -8.65
N ASN A 25 -26.24 5.97 -8.32
CA ASN A 25 -27.33 6.07 -9.32
C ASN A 25 -27.72 7.53 -9.61
N ALA A 26 -27.20 8.51 -8.87
CA ALA A 26 -27.45 9.93 -9.10
C ALA A 26 -26.57 10.49 -10.22
N SER A 27 -26.81 10.07 -11.47
CA SER A 27 -25.93 10.35 -12.62
C SER A 27 -25.67 11.84 -12.94
N LYS A 28 -26.49 12.75 -12.41
CA LYS A 28 -26.32 14.21 -12.56
C LYS A 28 -25.49 14.86 -11.44
N LEU A 29 -25.01 14.08 -10.47
CA LEU A 29 -24.27 14.59 -9.32
C LEU A 29 -22.89 15.13 -9.75
N GLU A 30 -22.62 16.36 -9.34
CA GLU A 30 -21.38 17.11 -9.57
C GLU A 30 -20.59 17.32 -8.27
N TRP A 31 -21.29 17.48 -7.14
CA TRP A 31 -20.67 17.64 -5.83
C TRP A 31 -21.31 16.71 -4.81
N LEU A 32 -20.49 15.85 -4.22
CA LEU A 32 -20.86 14.95 -3.12
C LEU A 32 -19.97 15.22 -1.90
N ASP A 33 -20.57 15.69 -0.80
CA ASP A 33 -19.85 15.97 0.44
C ASP A 33 -20.54 15.32 1.64
N PHE A 34 -19.92 14.26 2.18
CA PHE A 34 -20.34 13.54 3.40
C PHE A 34 -19.32 13.71 4.52
N SER A 35 -18.44 14.71 4.44
CA SER A 35 -17.35 14.88 5.40
C SER A 35 -17.82 15.18 6.83
N LEU A 36 -16.95 15.08 7.82
CA LEU A 36 -17.25 15.47 9.20
C LEU A 36 -18.52 14.78 9.74
N ASN A 37 -18.53 13.45 9.68
CA ASN A 37 -19.62 12.59 10.14
C ASN A 37 -19.05 11.34 10.83
N PHE A 38 -19.90 10.35 11.15
CA PHE A 38 -19.52 9.07 11.73
C PHE A 38 -19.85 7.90 10.80
N PHE A 39 -19.81 8.10 9.48
CA PHE A 39 -20.04 7.01 8.52
C PHE A 39 -18.98 5.91 8.70
N THR A 40 -19.41 4.66 8.56
CA THR A 40 -18.62 3.44 8.74
C THR A 40 -18.70 2.53 7.52
N GLY A 41 -17.87 1.50 7.45
CA GLY A 41 -17.92 0.52 6.36
C GLY A 41 -17.21 1.00 5.10
N SER A 42 -17.47 0.34 3.97
CA SER A 42 -16.79 0.63 2.71
C SER A 42 -17.36 1.85 1.99
N ILE A 43 -16.52 2.49 1.18
CA ILE A 43 -16.96 3.47 0.19
C ILE A 43 -17.55 2.70 -1.02
N PRO A 44 -18.70 3.14 -1.59
CA PRO A 44 -19.28 2.49 -2.75
C PRO A 44 -18.30 2.41 -3.93
N VAL A 45 -18.11 1.21 -4.49
CA VAL A 45 -17.11 0.99 -5.55
C VAL A 45 -17.52 1.55 -6.92
N ASN A 46 -18.80 1.84 -7.14
CA ASN A 46 -19.35 2.28 -8.43
C ASN A 46 -19.48 3.81 -8.58
N LEU A 47 -18.68 4.59 -7.87
CA LEU A 47 -18.71 6.06 -7.97
C LEU A 47 -18.36 6.58 -9.38
N GLY A 48 -17.65 5.79 -10.18
CA GLY A 48 -17.44 6.04 -11.61
C GLY A 48 -18.71 6.16 -12.47
N ASN A 49 -19.88 5.77 -11.96
CA ASN A 49 -21.17 6.01 -12.62
C ASN A 49 -21.59 7.49 -12.59
N LEU A 50 -20.99 8.29 -11.69
CA LEU A 50 -21.23 9.71 -11.54
C LEU A 50 -20.35 10.49 -12.53
N LYS A 51 -20.64 10.37 -13.83
CA LYS A 51 -19.80 10.91 -14.91
C LYS A 51 -19.60 12.43 -14.86
N ASN A 52 -20.51 13.15 -14.19
CA ASN A 52 -20.43 14.60 -14.01
C ASN A 52 -19.73 15.02 -12.70
N LEU A 53 -19.25 14.07 -11.89
CA LEU A 53 -18.68 14.34 -10.58
C LEU A 53 -17.41 15.18 -10.71
N LYS A 54 -17.38 16.31 -10.01
CA LYS A 54 -16.25 17.24 -9.91
C LYS A 54 -15.63 17.21 -8.53
N LYS A 55 -16.46 17.16 -7.48
CA LYS A 55 -15.99 17.24 -6.09
C LYS A 55 -16.55 16.09 -5.28
N LEU A 56 -15.65 15.32 -4.68
CA LEU A 56 -15.94 14.20 -3.80
C LEU A 56 -15.25 14.43 -2.46
N ASN A 57 -16.02 14.49 -1.38
CA ASN A 57 -15.49 14.67 -0.03
C ASN A 57 -16.13 13.68 0.96
N PHE A 58 -15.32 12.75 1.45
CA PHE A 58 -15.63 11.78 2.49
C PHE A 58 -14.71 11.94 3.72
N GLY A 59 -13.98 13.05 3.80
CA GLY A 59 -12.99 13.26 4.85
C GLY A 59 -13.58 13.31 6.25
N VAL A 60 -12.79 12.95 7.26
CA VAL A 60 -13.18 12.99 8.69
C VAL A 60 -14.43 12.15 8.95
N ASN A 61 -14.29 10.84 8.80
CA ASN A 61 -15.31 9.81 9.08
C ASN A 61 -14.65 8.57 9.70
N ASN A 62 -15.42 7.50 9.90
CA ASN A 62 -14.95 6.19 10.36
C ASN A 62 -14.96 5.15 9.21
N LEU A 63 -14.79 5.60 7.96
CA LEU A 63 -14.84 4.73 6.77
C LEU A 63 -13.62 3.80 6.72
N GLY A 64 -13.82 2.62 6.17
CA GLY A 64 -12.82 1.55 6.11
C GLY A 64 -13.34 0.28 6.75
N THR A 65 -13.10 -0.84 6.07
CA THR A 65 -13.39 -2.19 6.56
C THR A 65 -12.17 -2.87 7.16
N ARG A 66 -11.00 -2.20 7.09
CA ARG A 66 -9.68 -2.73 7.49
C ARG A 66 -9.25 -3.91 6.62
N LYS A 67 -9.78 -3.96 5.40
CA LYS A 67 -9.38 -4.92 4.37
C LYS A 67 -8.48 -4.25 3.35
N ALA A 68 -7.74 -5.05 2.60
CA ALA A 68 -6.78 -4.57 1.61
C ALA A 68 -7.45 -3.86 0.41
N ASP A 69 -8.76 -4.03 0.21
CA ASP A 69 -9.53 -3.53 -0.92
C ASP A 69 -10.35 -2.26 -0.63
N ASP A 70 -10.16 -1.61 0.53
CA ASP A 70 -10.90 -0.40 0.92
C ASP A 70 -10.71 0.76 -0.08
N LEU A 71 -9.61 0.77 -0.84
CA LEU A 71 -9.28 1.78 -1.85
C LEU A 71 -9.77 1.45 -3.26
N SER A 72 -10.47 0.33 -3.45
CA SER A 72 -10.95 -0.12 -4.77
C SER A 72 -11.90 0.85 -5.47
N PHE A 73 -12.59 1.72 -4.73
CA PHE A 73 -13.46 2.76 -5.30
C PHE A 73 -12.70 3.74 -6.22
N LEU A 74 -11.40 3.95 -5.99
CA LEU A 74 -10.55 4.82 -6.82
C LEU A 74 -10.45 4.30 -8.26
N ASN A 75 -10.52 2.98 -8.45
CA ASN A 75 -10.48 2.36 -9.78
C ASN A 75 -11.68 2.76 -10.64
N SER A 76 -12.84 3.05 -10.04
CA SER A 76 -13.98 3.52 -10.82
C SER A 76 -13.94 5.02 -11.07
N LEU A 77 -13.27 5.81 -10.22
CA LEU A 77 -13.22 7.26 -10.36
C LEU A 77 -12.47 7.74 -11.61
N VAL A 78 -11.65 6.91 -12.25
CA VAL A 78 -11.07 7.21 -13.58
C VAL A 78 -12.14 7.50 -14.65
N ASN A 79 -13.37 7.06 -14.41
CA ASN A 79 -14.52 7.31 -15.27
C ASN A 79 -15.13 8.71 -15.08
N CYS A 80 -14.75 9.44 -14.03
CA CYS A 80 -15.21 10.80 -13.72
C CYS A 80 -14.21 11.79 -14.34
N THR A 81 -14.29 12.03 -15.64
CA THR A 81 -13.26 12.79 -16.38
C THR A 81 -13.15 14.26 -15.99
N TYR A 82 -14.14 14.82 -15.28
CA TYR A 82 -14.16 16.20 -14.76
C TYR A 82 -13.80 16.32 -13.28
N LEU A 83 -13.21 15.28 -12.68
CA LEU A 83 -12.90 15.26 -11.25
C LEU A 83 -11.82 16.30 -10.91
N GLU A 84 -12.16 17.21 -10.01
CA GLU A 84 -11.34 18.36 -9.59
C GLU A 84 -10.75 18.14 -8.20
N VAL A 85 -11.58 17.62 -7.28
CA VAL A 85 -11.24 17.43 -5.87
C VAL A 85 -11.68 16.05 -5.39
N VAL A 86 -10.74 15.32 -4.80
CA VAL A 86 -10.98 14.06 -4.12
C VAL A 86 -10.43 14.14 -2.70
N ALA A 87 -11.31 14.06 -1.71
CA ALA A 87 -10.94 14.07 -0.29
C ALA A 87 -11.55 12.87 0.43
N PHE A 88 -10.70 12.08 1.08
CA PHE A 88 -11.09 10.95 1.93
C PHE A 88 -10.12 10.76 3.11
N GLY A 89 -9.33 11.78 3.42
CA GLY A 89 -8.43 11.79 4.58
C GLY A 89 -9.16 11.68 5.92
N ASN A 90 -8.42 11.37 6.99
CA ASN A 90 -8.95 11.17 8.34
C ASN A 90 -10.06 10.10 8.38
N ASN A 91 -9.70 8.88 8.00
CA ASN A 91 -10.55 7.69 8.02
C ASN A 91 -9.74 6.46 8.49
N SER A 92 -10.34 5.27 8.46
CA SER A 92 -9.70 3.99 8.77
C SER A 92 -9.45 3.12 7.51
N LEU A 93 -9.36 3.74 6.33
CA LEU A 93 -9.15 3.04 5.06
C LEU A 93 -7.75 2.40 5.04
N SER A 94 -7.66 1.15 4.60
CA SER A 94 -6.40 0.41 4.47
C SER A 94 -6.15 -0.13 3.07
N GLY A 95 -4.93 -0.62 2.85
CA GLY A 95 -4.53 -1.22 1.57
C GLY A 95 -3.63 -0.30 0.76
N MET A 96 -3.20 -0.82 -0.40
CA MET A 96 -2.27 -0.13 -1.28
C MET A 96 -2.99 0.90 -2.14
N LEU A 97 -2.39 2.08 -2.30
CA LEU A 97 -2.90 3.08 -3.23
C LEU A 97 -2.89 2.51 -4.67
N PRO A 98 -4.04 2.39 -5.34
CA PRO A 98 -4.08 1.80 -6.67
C PRO A 98 -3.45 2.76 -7.70
N THR A 99 -2.82 2.19 -8.74
CA THR A 99 -2.19 2.96 -9.83
C THR A 99 -3.17 3.83 -10.61
N SER A 100 -4.47 3.53 -10.54
CA SER A 100 -5.55 4.35 -11.09
C SER A 100 -5.57 5.78 -10.54
N VAL A 101 -4.98 6.03 -9.36
CA VAL A 101 -4.87 7.36 -8.75
C VAL A 101 -4.09 8.34 -9.63
N ALA A 102 -3.09 7.87 -10.37
CA ALA A 102 -2.33 8.70 -11.29
C ALA A 102 -3.16 9.17 -12.50
N ASN A 103 -4.28 8.49 -12.80
CA ASN A 103 -5.09 8.72 -13.99
C ASN A 103 -6.56 9.06 -13.65
N LEU A 104 -6.82 9.66 -12.48
CA LEU A 104 -8.18 9.99 -12.05
C LEU A 104 -8.85 11.04 -12.95
N SER A 105 -8.15 12.14 -13.23
CA SER A 105 -8.59 13.18 -14.15
C SER A 105 -7.45 14.16 -14.43
N THR A 106 -7.42 14.71 -15.64
CA THR A 106 -6.55 15.84 -16.01
C THR A 106 -6.95 17.17 -15.38
N HIS A 107 -8.14 17.24 -14.76
CA HIS A 107 -8.64 18.43 -14.06
C HIS A 107 -8.38 18.38 -12.55
N LEU A 108 -7.79 17.29 -12.04
CA LEU A 108 -7.57 17.08 -10.62
C LEU A 108 -6.51 18.05 -10.10
N TYR A 109 -6.89 18.95 -9.20
CA TYR A 109 -5.96 19.88 -8.54
C TYR A 109 -5.83 19.63 -7.04
N SER A 110 -6.64 18.73 -6.45
CA SER A 110 -6.58 18.42 -5.03
C SER A 110 -6.91 16.97 -4.73
N LEU A 111 -5.98 16.29 -4.06
CA LEU A 111 -6.13 14.93 -3.55
C LEU A 111 -5.75 14.89 -2.06
N TYR A 112 -6.73 14.74 -1.18
CA TYR A 112 -6.54 14.64 0.27
C TYR A 112 -6.85 13.24 0.76
N MET A 113 -5.81 12.48 1.11
CA MET A 113 -5.91 11.08 1.51
C MET A 113 -5.14 10.72 2.80
N GLY A 114 -4.50 11.72 3.42
CA GLY A 114 -3.73 11.56 4.65
C GLY A 114 -4.55 11.10 5.86
N ALA A 115 -3.87 10.72 6.94
CA ALA A 115 -4.48 10.17 8.16
C ALA A 115 -5.44 8.99 7.87
N ASN A 116 -4.92 8.03 7.13
CA ASN A 116 -5.51 6.70 6.89
C ASN A 116 -4.45 5.62 7.17
N ARG A 117 -4.76 4.35 6.93
CA ARG A 117 -3.84 3.20 7.03
C ARG A 117 -3.39 2.71 5.66
N ILE A 118 -3.20 3.65 4.74
CA ILE A 118 -2.79 3.38 3.36
C ILE A 118 -1.32 2.96 3.37
N SER A 119 -1.03 1.86 2.70
CA SER A 119 0.32 1.31 2.56
C SER A 119 0.85 1.51 1.13
N GLY A 120 2.15 1.28 0.98
CA GLY A 120 2.87 1.50 -0.27
C GLY A 120 3.61 2.82 -0.29
N SER A 121 4.54 2.95 -1.23
CA SER A 121 5.31 4.17 -1.46
C SER A 121 4.94 4.74 -2.82
N ILE A 122 5.00 6.07 -2.94
CA ILE A 122 4.89 6.73 -4.24
C ILE A 122 6.33 6.85 -4.75
N PRO A 123 6.69 6.18 -5.87
CA PRO A 123 7.99 6.40 -6.50
C PRO A 123 8.19 7.88 -6.77
N THR A 124 9.36 8.41 -6.42
CA THR A 124 9.67 9.85 -6.54
C THR A 124 9.52 10.36 -7.97
N GLU A 125 9.76 9.51 -8.97
CA GLU A 125 9.59 9.86 -10.36
C GLU A 125 8.12 10.11 -10.75
N TYR A 126 7.13 9.51 -10.07
CA TYR A 126 5.72 9.78 -10.37
C TYR A 126 5.32 11.22 -10.02
N ALA A 127 6.00 11.84 -9.05
CA ALA A 127 5.82 13.26 -8.75
C ALA A 127 6.41 14.17 -9.85
N VAL A 128 7.37 13.69 -10.63
CA VAL A 128 8.08 14.46 -11.66
C VAL A 128 7.47 14.23 -13.05
N THR A 129 7.21 12.97 -13.40
CA THR A 129 6.75 12.59 -14.74
C THR A 129 5.23 12.44 -14.82
N GLY A 130 4.56 12.10 -13.71
CA GLY A 130 3.15 11.72 -13.72
C GLY A 130 2.85 10.41 -14.46
N GLU A 131 3.88 9.70 -14.94
CA GLU A 131 3.74 8.49 -15.74
C GLU A 131 3.96 7.23 -14.90
N VAL A 132 2.99 6.33 -14.92
CA VAL A 132 3.12 5.00 -14.29
C VAL A 132 4.09 4.14 -15.11
N SER A 133 4.93 3.36 -14.42
CA SER A 133 5.89 2.48 -15.08
C SER A 133 6.13 1.19 -14.31
N THR A 134 6.56 0.15 -15.02
CA THR A 134 6.98 -1.12 -14.38
C THR A 134 8.13 -0.90 -13.40
N SER A 135 8.99 0.10 -13.63
CA SER A 135 10.08 0.44 -12.71
C SER A 135 9.56 1.08 -11.41
N GLY A 136 8.51 1.89 -11.48
CA GLY A 136 7.84 2.41 -10.28
C GLY A 136 7.09 1.34 -9.49
N ASP A 137 6.52 0.34 -10.17
CA ASP A 137 5.92 -0.83 -9.52
C ASP A 137 7.00 -1.66 -8.78
N VAL A 138 8.18 -1.86 -9.40
CA VAL A 138 9.33 -2.53 -8.78
C VAL A 138 9.82 -1.76 -7.54
N TYR A 139 9.88 -0.43 -7.61
CA TYR A 139 10.23 0.41 -6.46
C TYR A 139 9.26 0.19 -5.29
N SER A 140 7.96 0.26 -5.58
CA SER A 140 6.91 0.08 -4.59
C SER A 140 6.99 -1.30 -3.93
N PHE A 141 7.21 -2.34 -4.75
CA PHE A 141 7.46 -3.70 -4.27
C PHE A 141 8.69 -3.78 -3.36
N GLY A 142 9.80 -3.15 -3.75
CA GLY A 142 11.03 -3.12 -2.97
C GLY A 142 10.84 -2.51 -1.59
N ILE A 143 10.15 -1.37 -1.52
CA ILE A 143 9.84 -0.72 -0.24
C ILE A 143 8.93 -1.60 0.62
N VAL A 144 7.85 -2.16 0.08
CA VAL A 144 6.94 -3.05 0.84
C VAL A 144 7.69 -4.27 1.38
N LEU A 145 8.62 -4.83 0.61
CA LEU A 145 9.45 -5.95 1.06
C LEU A 145 10.35 -5.55 2.24
N LEU A 146 10.98 -4.37 2.17
CA LEU A 146 11.78 -3.84 3.27
C LEU A 146 10.92 -3.52 4.51
N GLU A 147 9.74 -2.94 4.31
CA GLU A 147 8.78 -2.67 5.41
C GLU A 147 8.40 -3.97 6.13
N MET A 148 8.00 -4.99 5.35
CA MET A 148 7.60 -6.29 5.88
C MET A 148 8.69 -6.95 6.70
N PHE A 149 9.94 -6.96 6.22
CA PHE A 149 11.01 -7.67 6.91
C PHE A 149 11.62 -6.88 8.05
N THR A 150 11.57 -5.54 8.03
CA THR A 150 12.15 -4.72 9.09
C THR A 150 11.16 -4.29 10.17
N GLY A 151 9.86 -4.39 9.89
CA GLY A 151 8.80 -3.85 10.75
C GLY A 151 8.79 -2.31 10.82
N ARG A 152 9.50 -1.64 9.90
CA ARG A 152 9.66 -0.18 9.87
C ARG A 152 9.06 0.41 8.60
N ARG A 153 8.47 1.60 8.70
CA ARG A 153 7.90 2.33 7.56
C ARG A 153 8.82 3.48 7.14
N PRO A 154 8.88 3.86 5.85
CA PRO A 154 9.68 5.01 5.41
C PRO A 154 9.38 6.33 6.12
N ILE A 155 8.20 6.44 6.73
CA ILE A 155 7.71 7.61 7.47
C ILE A 155 7.99 7.57 8.98
N ASP A 156 8.61 6.51 9.50
CA ASP A 156 8.94 6.45 10.93
C ASP A 156 10.01 7.50 11.29
N ASP A 157 9.89 8.12 12.47
CA ASP A 157 10.68 9.30 12.90
C ASP A 157 12.21 9.15 12.80
N MET A 158 12.71 7.91 12.82
CA MET A 158 14.14 7.64 12.70
C MET A 158 14.70 7.91 11.29
N PHE A 159 13.84 7.92 10.27
CA PHE A 159 14.22 8.14 8.89
C PHE A 159 14.17 9.62 8.55
N THR A 160 15.20 10.07 7.84
CA THR A 160 15.40 11.47 7.49
C THR A 160 15.79 11.56 6.03
N GLU A 161 15.92 12.77 5.48
CA GLU A 161 16.44 12.99 4.13
C GLU A 161 17.79 12.30 3.87
N ARG A 162 18.59 12.08 4.93
CA ARG A 162 19.91 11.43 4.83
C ARG A 162 19.87 9.93 5.10
N LEU A 163 18.80 9.41 5.68
CA LEU A 163 18.66 8.01 6.04
C LEU A 163 17.26 7.53 5.68
N SER A 164 17.12 6.99 4.47
CA SER A 164 15.91 6.31 4.02
C SER A 164 15.87 4.85 4.50
N LEU A 165 14.69 4.23 4.47
CA LEU A 165 14.53 2.79 4.73
C LEU A 165 15.42 1.94 3.79
N HIS A 166 15.55 2.35 2.52
CA HIS A 166 16.47 1.73 1.56
C HIS A 166 17.92 1.77 2.06
N ASN A 167 18.43 2.95 2.42
CA ASN A 167 19.82 3.10 2.86
C ASN A 167 20.08 2.41 4.20
N PHE A 168 19.08 2.40 5.09
CA PHE A 168 19.12 1.66 6.34
C PHE A 168 19.26 0.15 6.12
N ALA A 169 18.42 -0.44 5.25
CA ALA A 169 18.53 -1.86 4.90
C ALA A 169 19.84 -2.17 4.16
N LYS A 170 20.23 -1.32 3.21
CA LYS A 170 21.47 -1.45 2.43
C LYS A 170 22.71 -1.49 3.32
N ALA A 171 22.78 -0.64 4.36
CA ALA A 171 23.90 -0.60 5.29
C ALA A 171 23.98 -1.84 6.19
N ALA A 172 22.88 -2.57 6.38
CA ALA A 172 22.85 -3.78 7.18
C ALA A 172 23.24 -5.04 6.40
N ILE A 173 23.15 -5.02 5.07
CA ILE A 173 23.49 -6.18 4.23
C ILE A 173 25.01 -6.25 4.02
N PRO A 174 25.64 -7.44 4.10
CA PRO A 174 25.04 -8.73 4.47
C PRO A 174 25.10 -9.02 5.98
N ASP A 175 25.95 -8.34 6.74
CA ASP A 175 26.42 -8.84 8.05
C ASP A 175 25.49 -8.53 9.24
N GLN A 176 24.63 -7.52 9.12
CA GLN A 176 23.80 -7.01 10.21
C GLN A 176 22.30 -7.22 9.99
N VAL A 177 21.91 -8.07 9.03
CA VAL A 177 20.48 -8.28 8.68
C VAL A 177 19.64 -8.72 9.87
N ILE A 178 20.16 -9.58 10.74
CA ILE A 178 19.44 -10.06 11.94
C ILE A 178 19.05 -8.91 12.88
N LYS A 179 19.84 -7.83 12.94
CA LYS A 179 19.57 -6.69 13.84
C LYS A 179 18.44 -5.79 13.36
N ILE A 180 18.14 -5.83 12.06
CA ILE A 180 17.14 -4.96 11.44
C ILE A 180 15.84 -5.68 11.14
N VAL A 181 15.83 -7.01 11.17
CA VAL A 181 14.65 -7.83 10.91
C VAL A 181 13.68 -7.78 12.08
N GLU A 182 12.38 -7.77 11.78
CA GLU A 182 11.33 -7.77 12.79
C GLU A 182 11.45 -9.02 13.70
N PRO A 183 11.47 -8.87 15.03
CA PRO A 183 11.70 -10.00 15.95
C PRO A 183 10.70 -11.14 15.81
N THR A 184 9.43 -10.83 15.50
CA THR A 184 8.36 -11.81 15.31
C THR A 184 8.67 -12.79 14.18
N ILE A 185 9.27 -12.33 13.07
CA ILE A 185 9.68 -13.18 11.94
C ILE A 185 10.73 -14.19 12.38
N LEU A 186 11.67 -13.78 13.25
CA LEU A 186 12.69 -14.66 13.80
C LEU A 186 12.09 -15.67 14.79
N GLU A 187 11.12 -15.24 15.60
CA GLU A 187 10.40 -16.10 16.55
C GLU A 187 9.52 -17.14 15.85
N GLU A 188 8.80 -16.76 14.79
CA GLU A 188 8.02 -17.69 13.95
C GLU A 188 8.92 -18.73 13.29
N ALA A 189 10.08 -18.31 12.76
CA ALA A 189 11.06 -19.23 12.18
C ALA A 189 11.62 -20.23 13.21
N LEU A 190 11.67 -19.84 14.49
CA LEU A 190 12.08 -20.71 15.60
C LEU A 190 10.95 -21.67 16.03
N GLN A 191 9.70 -21.19 16.09
CA GLN A 191 8.55 -21.98 16.55
C GLN A 191 8.15 -23.10 15.58
N VAL A 192 8.33 -22.92 14.26
CA VAL A 192 8.08 -23.98 13.27
C VAL A 192 8.94 -25.23 13.53
N GLN A 193 10.07 -25.10 14.22
CA GLN A 193 10.92 -26.25 14.57
C GLN A 193 10.39 -27.07 15.76
N ASP A 194 9.78 -26.44 16.77
CA ASP A 194 9.46 -27.09 18.04
C ASP A 194 8.14 -27.91 17.99
N GLY A 195 7.29 -27.66 16.98
CA GLY A 195 6.03 -28.39 16.77
C GLY A 195 6.16 -29.78 16.14
N SER A 196 7.38 -30.22 15.80
CA SER A 196 7.63 -31.52 15.19
C SER A 196 8.06 -32.55 16.23
N SER A 197 7.08 -33.30 16.74
CA SER A 197 7.20 -34.32 17.81
C SER A 197 8.03 -35.56 17.48
N ASN A 198 9.07 -35.45 16.65
CA ASN A 198 10.06 -36.49 16.46
C ASN A 198 11.43 -35.84 16.45
N HIS A 199 12.33 -36.34 17.30
CA HIS A 199 13.72 -35.89 17.45
C HIS A 199 14.53 -36.03 16.15
N GLN A 200 14.24 -35.22 15.13
CA GLN A 200 15.13 -34.99 13.99
C GLN A 200 16.06 -33.83 14.35
N ARG A 201 17.11 -34.21 15.08
CA ARG A 201 18.50 -33.81 14.81
C ARG A 201 18.62 -32.42 14.17
N LEU A 202 18.89 -31.40 14.99
CA LEU A 202 19.39 -30.07 14.60
C LEU A 202 20.14 -30.14 13.26
N LYS A 203 19.56 -29.60 12.18
CA LYS A 203 20.35 -29.35 10.95
C LYS A 203 21.42 -28.34 11.36
N PRO A 204 22.72 -28.72 11.37
CA PRO A 204 23.76 -27.93 12.05
C PRO A 204 23.98 -26.52 11.48
N ASN A 205 23.39 -26.20 10.32
CA ASN A 205 23.58 -24.93 9.60
C ASN A 205 22.32 -24.04 9.52
N TRP A 206 21.23 -24.36 10.23
CA TRP A 206 19.95 -23.65 10.03
C TRP A 206 20.04 -22.13 10.26
N LYS A 207 20.83 -21.68 11.26
CA LYS A 207 21.06 -20.24 11.51
C LYS A 207 21.74 -19.55 10.33
N SER A 208 22.75 -20.19 9.74
CA SER A 208 23.45 -19.66 8.55
C SER A 208 22.51 -19.60 7.36
N GLN A 209 21.66 -20.61 7.18
CA GLN A 209 20.69 -20.64 6.08
C GLN A 209 19.61 -19.57 6.22
N ILE A 210 19.06 -19.37 7.43
CA ILE A 210 18.12 -18.27 7.69
C ILE A 210 18.79 -16.92 7.44
N HIS A 211 20.03 -16.74 7.90
CA HIS A 211 20.79 -15.53 7.62
C HIS A 211 20.94 -15.27 6.11
N GLU A 212 21.34 -16.29 5.33
CA GLU A 212 21.46 -16.19 3.87
C GLU A 212 20.13 -15.90 3.17
N ILE A 213 19.02 -16.47 3.65
CA ILE A 213 17.67 -16.17 3.14
C ILE A 213 17.32 -14.70 3.40
N LEU A 214 17.53 -14.22 4.63
CA LEU A 214 17.26 -12.83 4.99
C LEU A 214 18.13 -11.86 4.19
N VAL A 215 19.42 -12.17 4.00
CA VAL A 215 20.32 -11.42 3.12
C VAL A 215 19.77 -11.35 1.70
N SER A 216 19.33 -12.48 1.14
CA SER A 216 18.81 -12.55 -0.22
C SER A 216 17.52 -11.75 -0.39
N ILE A 217 16.57 -11.89 0.54
CA ILE A 217 15.29 -11.16 0.52
C ILE A 217 15.54 -9.65 0.64
N LEU A 218 16.32 -9.22 1.62
CA LEU A 218 16.60 -7.80 1.82
C LEU A 218 17.42 -7.22 0.66
N ARG A 219 18.30 -8.00 0.03
CA ARG A 219 19.02 -7.59 -1.18
C ARG A 219 18.06 -7.35 -2.34
N VAL A 220 17.06 -8.22 -2.56
CA VAL A 220 16.00 -7.99 -3.55
C VAL A 220 15.26 -6.68 -3.22
N GLY A 221 14.91 -6.44 -1.96
CA GLY A 221 14.24 -5.22 -1.52
C GLY A 221 15.06 -3.95 -1.81
N VAL A 222 16.36 -3.97 -1.48
CA VAL A 222 17.29 -2.86 -1.74
C VAL A 222 17.47 -2.63 -3.24
N LEU A 223 17.74 -3.67 -4.04
CA LEU A 223 17.92 -3.51 -5.50
C LEU A 223 16.63 -3.02 -6.19
N SER A 224 15.47 -3.42 -5.68
CA SER A 224 14.17 -2.99 -6.24
C SER A 224 13.84 -1.53 -5.88
N SER A 225 14.27 -1.07 -4.71
CA SER A 225 13.96 0.28 -4.18
C SER A 225 15.05 1.32 -4.45
N ALA A 226 15.94 1.10 -5.43
CA ALA A 226 16.93 2.10 -5.82
C ALA A 226 16.24 3.41 -6.28
N GLU A 227 16.79 4.58 -5.98
CA GLU A 227 16.14 5.85 -6.30
C GLU A 227 16.01 6.06 -7.82
N SER A 228 17.08 5.79 -8.57
CA SER A 228 17.05 5.89 -10.04
C SER A 228 16.35 4.67 -10.66
N PRO A 229 15.34 4.87 -11.55
CA PRO A 229 14.72 3.78 -12.30
C PRO A 229 15.69 2.92 -13.12
N SER A 230 16.83 3.49 -13.55
CA SER A 230 17.87 2.77 -14.32
C SER A 230 18.65 1.76 -13.49
N ASP A 231 18.73 2.00 -12.18
CA ASP A 231 19.55 1.22 -11.25
C ASP A 231 18.72 0.10 -10.58
N ARG A 232 17.40 0.09 -10.82
CA ARG A 232 16.49 -0.90 -10.27
C ARG A 232 16.61 -2.21 -11.03
N ILE A 233 16.62 -3.29 -10.27
CA ILE A 233 16.55 -4.65 -10.80
C ILE A 233 15.28 -4.84 -11.66
N GLN A 234 15.39 -5.59 -12.75
CA GLN A 234 14.25 -5.86 -13.61
C GLN A 234 13.26 -6.82 -12.94
N ILE A 235 11.95 -6.62 -13.17
CA ILE A 235 10.91 -7.48 -12.55
C ILE A 235 11.11 -8.98 -12.85
N LYS A 236 11.64 -9.32 -14.02
CA LYS A 236 11.95 -10.71 -14.40
C LYS A 236 13.04 -11.31 -13.50
N GLU A 237 14.02 -10.51 -13.12
CA GLU A 237 15.10 -10.92 -12.22
C GLU A 237 14.61 -11.01 -10.78
N VAL A 238 13.76 -10.07 -10.33
CA VAL A 238 13.07 -10.16 -9.02
C VAL A 238 12.32 -11.49 -8.90
N ILE A 239 11.52 -11.86 -9.90
CA ILE A 239 10.76 -13.12 -9.90
C ILE A 239 11.71 -14.32 -9.80
N LYS A 240 12.83 -14.30 -10.53
CA LYS A 240 13.83 -15.37 -10.50
C LYS A 240 14.44 -15.52 -9.10
N GLU A 241 14.92 -14.43 -8.51
CA GLU A 241 15.52 -14.43 -7.16
C GLU A 241 14.52 -14.93 -6.11
N LEU A 242 13.26 -14.48 -6.15
CA LEU A 242 12.23 -14.96 -5.23
C LEU A 242 11.91 -16.45 -5.41
N GLN A 243 11.93 -16.95 -6.64
CA GLN A 243 11.76 -18.38 -6.91
C GLN A 243 12.92 -19.21 -6.36
N ASP A 244 14.14 -18.70 -6.46
CA ASP A 244 15.33 -19.39 -5.93
C ASP A 244 15.34 -19.38 -4.39
N ILE A 245 14.97 -18.25 -3.76
CA ILE A 245 14.76 -18.16 -2.31
C ILE A 245 13.68 -19.16 -1.86
N ARG A 246 12.55 -19.23 -2.57
CA ARG A 246 11.48 -20.19 -2.26
C ARG A 246 11.95 -21.64 -2.30
N LYS A 247 12.79 -22.02 -3.27
CA LYS A 247 13.35 -23.38 -3.34
C LYS A 247 14.21 -23.69 -2.11
N ILE A 248 15.00 -22.72 -1.64
CA ILE A 248 15.83 -22.88 -0.43
C ILE A 248 14.95 -23.09 0.80
N ILE A 249 13.92 -22.27 0.98
CA ILE A 249 12.96 -22.38 2.09
C ILE A 249 12.28 -23.77 2.09
N LEU A 250 11.78 -24.22 0.93
CA LEU A 250 11.16 -25.54 0.79
C LEU A 250 12.14 -26.69 1.09
N ALA A 251 13.42 -26.56 0.69
CA ALA A 251 14.44 -27.54 1.01
C ALA A 251 14.79 -27.59 2.52
N MET A 252 14.52 -26.51 3.25
CA MET A 252 14.67 -26.49 4.70
C MET A 252 13.53 -27.20 5.43
N GLY A 253 12.36 -27.30 4.80
CA GLY A 253 11.14 -27.87 5.40
C GLY A 253 10.26 -26.82 6.10
N LEU A 254 10.41 -25.55 5.70
CA LEU A 254 9.60 -24.40 6.12
C LEU A 254 8.51 -24.12 5.07
#